data_AF-A0A6L6Q314-F1
#
_entry.id   AF-A0A6L6Q314-F1
#
_cell.length_a   1.000
_cell.length_b   1.000
_cell.length_c   1.000
_cell.angle_alpha   90.00
_cell.angle_beta   90.00
_cell.angle_gamma   90.00
#
_symmetry.space_group_name_H-M   'P 1'
#
loop_
_entity.id
_entity.type
_entity.pdbx_description
1 polymer ?
#
loop_
_entity_poly.entity_id
_entity_poly.type
_entity_poly.pdbx_seq_one_letter_code
_entity_poly.pdbx_strand_id
1 'polypeptide(L)'
;MKQLAALLALLWASAASAATPLTDRLAYEGAQNSVVMAGKPTLPVPPSEQLTALRQRRQCSAGGPAAHWAIIDSTLYLTHFTDCGSTVPLGAVYEGVTAPLVATWISGELQTGRGAVICFTVEKGAVSDTMVTFTVDRGIVTDVEERDNSGNCPER
;
A
#
# COMPACT_ATOMS: atom_id res chain seq x y z
N MET A 1 -28.55 51.68 23.10
CA MET A 1 -27.26 51.32 22.48
C MET A 1 -27.14 49.81 22.54
N LYS A 2 -27.20 49.15 21.38
CA LYS A 2 -27.44 47.71 21.22
C LYS A 2 -26.11 46.93 21.20
N GLN A 3 -26.01 45.99 22.13
CA GLN A 3 -25.44 44.64 22.00
C GLN A 3 -24.03 44.51 21.37
N LEU A 4 -23.04 44.54 22.25
CA LEU A 4 -21.81 43.75 22.13
C LEU A 4 -22.12 42.25 22.26
N ALA A 5 -21.23 41.43 21.71
CA ALA A 5 -21.13 39.96 21.81
C ALA A 5 -21.88 39.17 20.74
N ALA A 6 -21.20 38.91 19.62
CA ALA A 6 -21.30 37.64 18.87
C ALA A 6 -20.37 37.67 17.64
N LEU A 7 -19.04 37.62 17.81
CA LEU A 7 -18.14 37.57 16.64
C LEU A 7 -16.81 36.81 16.87
N LEU A 8 -16.74 35.91 17.86
CA LEU A 8 -15.50 35.19 18.22
C LEU A 8 -15.59 33.66 18.15
N ALA A 9 -16.55 33.11 17.41
CA ALA A 9 -16.68 31.66 17.21
C ALA A 9 -16.36 31.20 15.77
N LEU A 10 -15.56 31.99 15.03
CA LEU A 10 -15.12 31.60 13.69
C LEU A 10 -13.89 30.69 13.78
N LEU A 11 -14.16 29.40 13.52
CA LEU A 11 -13.37 28.57 12.62
C LEU A 11 -12.01 28.08 13.13
N TRP A 12 -12.04 27.27 14.20
CA TRP A 12 -11.12 26.13 14.28
C TRP A 12 -11.82 24.89 13.70
N ALA A 13 -12.12 24.95 12.41
CA ALA A 13 -12.43 23.75 11.64
C ALA A 13 -11.08 23.09 11.34
N SER A 14 -10.57 22.33 12.31
CA SER A 14 -9.47 21.39 12.07
C SER A 14 -9.93 20.47 10.96
N ALA A 15 -9.40 20.68 9.75
CA ALA A 15 -9.59 19.73 8.66
C ALA A 15 -9.07 18.39 9.17
N ALA A 16 -9.99 17.48 9.49
CA ALA A 16 -9.66 16.10 9.74
C ALA A 16 -9.12 15.55 8.42
N SER A 17 -7.80 15.69 8.22
CA SER A 17 -7.11 15.00 7.15
C SER A 17 -7.24 13.52 7.47
N ALA A 18 -8.20 12.86 6.82
CA ALA A 18 -8.30 11.43 6.86
C ALA A 18 -6.97 10.89 6.34
N ALA A 19 -6.17 10.31 7.24
CA ALA A 19 -4.91 9.72 6.86
C ALA A 19 -5.20 8.67 5.79
N THR A 20 -4.54 8.79 4.64
CA THR A 20 -4.69 7.84 3.54
C THR A 20 -4.37 6.44 4.05
N PRO A 21 -5.20 5.43 3.72
CA PRO A 21 -4.95 4.06 4.16
C PRO A 21 -3.57 3.62 3.69
N LEU A 22 -2.85 2.96 4.60
CA LEU A 22 -1.58 2.32 4.29
C LEU A 22 -1.78 1.30 3.16
N THR A 23 -1.03 1.47 2.07
CA THR A 23 -1.03 0.58 0.90
C THR A 23 0.25 -0.24 0.89
N ASP A 24 0.13 -1.49 0.44
CA ASP A 24 1.29 -2.34 0.26
C ASP A 24 2.21 -1.79 -0.83
N ARG A 25 3.50 -2.06 -0.71
CA ARG A 25 4.53 -1.60 -1.64
C ARG A 25 5.23 -2.77 -2.30
N LEU A 26 5.52 -2.66 -3.59
CA LEU A 26 6.28 -3.64 -4.36
C LEU A 26 7.53 -2.99 -4.93
N ALA A 27 8.68 -3.59 -4.65
CA ALA A 27 9.94 -3.28 -5.30
C ALA A 27 10.14 -4.17 -6.55
N TYR A 28 10.33 -3.54 -7.71
CA TYR A 28 10.61 -4.20 -8.98
C TYR A 28 11.44 -3.27 -9.87
N GLU A 29 12.50 -3.81 -10.51
CA GLU A 29 13.39 -3.07 -11.42
C GLU A 29 13.93 -1.74 -10.85
N GLY A 30 14.24 -1.71 -9.55
CA GLY A 30 14.80 -0.54 -8.87
C GLY A 30 13.78 0.54 -8.49
N ALA A 31 12.49 0.35 -8.80
CA ALA A 31 11.41 1.23 -8.37
C ALA A 31 10.59 0.59 -7.25
N GLN A 32 10.01 1.42 -6.37
CA GLN A 32 9.08 0.98 -5.33
C GLN A 32 7.74 1.69 -5.49
N ASN A 33 6.69 0.94 -5.79
CA ASN A 33 5.36 1.48 -6.09
C ASN A 33 4.28 0.80 -5.25
N SER A 34 3.09 1.40 -5.17
CA SER A 34 1.95 0.75 -4.52
C SER A 34 1.50 -0.48 -5.33
N VAL A 35 1.16 -1.57 -4.66
CA VAL A 35 0.72 -2.81 -5.30
C VAL A 35 -0.67 -3.19 -4.81
N VAL A 36 -1.50 -3.68 -5.73
CA VAL A 36 -2.85 -4.14 -5.44
C VAL A 36 -3.11 -5.51 -6.07
N MET A 37 -4.01 -6.27 -5.47
CA MET A 37 -4.51 -7.54 -6.00
C MET A 37 -6.03 -7.49 -6.03
N ALA A 38 -6.64 -7.73 -7.21
CA ALA A 38 -8.10 -7.70 -7.38
C ALA A 38 -8.76 -6.43 -6.78
N GLY A 39 -8.13 -5.27 -6.99
CA GLY A 39 -8.59 -3.98 -6.47
C GLY A 39 -8.42 -3.76 -4.96
N LYS A 40 -7.78 -4.70 -4.23
CA LYS A 40 -7.52 -4.55 -2.80
C LYS A 40 -6.19 -3.85 -2.54
N PRO A 41 -6.13 -2.88 -1.62
CA PRO A 41 -4.92 -2.10 -1.32
C PRO A 41 -3.84 -2.87 -0.57
N THR A 42 -4.15 -4.09 -0.13
CA THR A 42 -3.26 -4.99 0.62
C THR A 42 -3.31 -6.39 0.03
N LEU A 43 -2.16 -7.04 0.01
CA LEU A 43 -2.00 -8.42 -0.41
C LEU A 43 -2.24 -9.35 0.79
N PRO A 44 -2.69 -10.59 0.55
CA PRO A 44 -2.83 -11.56 1.63
C PRO A 44 -1.46 -11.86 2.24
N VAL A 45 -1.38 -11.83 3.57
CA VAL A 45 -0.20 -12.21 4.36
C VAL A 45 -0.58 -13.33 5.33
N PRO A 46 0.35 -14.26 5.66
CA PRO A 46 0.07 -15.33 6.60
C PRO A 46 -0.35 -14.78 7.96
N PRO A 47 -1.35 -15.39 8.62
CA PRO A 47 -1.77 -14.93 9.93
C PRO A 47 -0.65 -15.11 10.96
N SER A 48 -0.60 -14.19 11.92
CA SER A 48 0.29 -14.23 13.07
C SER A 48 -0.39 -13.51 14.25
N GLU A 49 -0.16 -13.99 15.46
CA GLU A 49 -0.66 -13.32 16.67
C GLU A 49 -0.03 -11.93 16.82
N GLN A 50 1.27 -11.82 16.54
CA GLN A 50 2.01 -10.55 16.57
C GLN A 50 1.46 -9.58 15.52
N LEU A 51 1.19 -10.04 14.29
CA LEU A 51 0.58 -9.20 13.26
C LEU A 51 -0.82 -8.71 13.66
N THR A 52 -1.60 -9.61 14.28
CA THR A 52 -2.94 -9.29 14.79
C THR A 52 -2.86 -8.24 15.90
N ALA A 53 -1.92 -8.41 16.84
CA ALA A 53 -1.67 -7.45 17.90
C ALA A 53 -1.25 -6.08 17.35
N LEU A 54 -0.37 -6.03 16.34
CA LEU A 54 0.03 -4.78 15.68
C LEU A 54 -1.18 -4.06 15.06
N ARG A 55 -2.03 -4.78 14.32
CA ARG A 55 -3.26 -4.22 13.73
C ARG A 55 -4.25 -3.69 14.78
N GLN A 56 -4.29 -4.30 15.96
CA GLN A 56 -5.21 -3.90 17.04
C GLN A 56 -4.73 -2.70 17.85
N ARG A 57 -3.43 -2.38 17.83
CA ARG A 57 -2.86 -1.31 18.66
C ARG A 57 -3.46 0.08 18.37
N ARG A 58 -4.09 0.31 17.21
CA ARG A 58 -4.73 1.59 16.79
C ARG A 58 -3.87 2.83 17.08
N GLN A 59 -2.54 2.70 17.04
CA GLN A 59 -1.62 3.78 17.40
C GLN A 59 -1.46 4.79 16.27
N CYS A 60 -1.84 4.44 15.05
CA CYS A 60 -1.66 5.28 13.87
C CYS A 60 -2.96 5.62 13.16
N SER A 61 -3.07 6.90 12.81
CA SER A 61 -4.21 7.45 12.06
C SER A 61 -4.38 6.80 10.69
N ALA A 62 -3.27 6.35 10.07
CA ALA A 62 -3.23 5.72 8.73
C ALA A 62 -3.63 4.23 8.70
N GLY A 63 -3.92 3.61 9.85
CA GLY A 63 -4.35 2.21 9.94
C GLY A 63 -3.29 1.27 10.52
N GLY A 64 -3.34 0.00 10.11
CA GLY A 64 -2.41 -1.07 10.55
C GLY A 64 -1.22 -1.24 9.60
N PRO A 65 -0.29 -2.16 9.91
CA PRO A 65 0.95 -2.35 9.15
C PRO A 65 0.72 -2.65 7.67
N ALA A 66 1.44 -1.95 6.79
CA ALA A 66 1.53 -2.24 5.35
C ALA A 66 2.66 -3.22 5.06
N ALA A 67 2.43 -4.17 4.15
CA ALA A 67 3.45 -5.11 3.73
C ALA A 67 4.32 -4.53 2.60
N HIS A 68 5.61 -4.87 2.65
CA HIS A 68 6.58 -4.55 1.62
C HIS A 68 7.04 -5.82 0.93
N TRP A 69 6.88 -5.82 -0.38
CA TRP A 69 7.13 -6.93 -1.28
C TRP A 69 8.29 -6.62 -2.22
N ALA A 70 8.96 -7.65 -2.72
CA ALA A 70 9.97 -7.52 -3.76
C ALA A 70 9.86 -8.69 -4.74
N ILE A 71 10.05 -8.42 -6.03
CA ILE A 71 10.28 -9.47 -7.03
C ILE A 71 11.78 -9.56 -7.28
N ILE A 72 12.36 -10.72 -6.99
CA ILE A 72 13.78 -11.03 -7.17
C ILE A 72 13.85 -12.36 -7.93
N ASP A 73 14.54 -12.39 -9.07
CA ASP A 73 14.66 -13.59 -9.91
C ASP A 73 13.32 -14.30 -10.15
N SER A 74 12.33 -13.52 -10.60
CA SER A 74 10.94 -13.94 -10.84
C SER A 74 10.20 -14.52 -9.63
N THR A 75 10.71 -14.30 -8.41
CA THR A 75 10.08 -14.77 -7.17
C THR A 75 9.60 -13.58 -6.35
N LEU A 76 8.34 -13.63 -5.92
CA LEU A 76 7.71 -12.66 -5.04
C LEU A 76 8.06 -12.99 -3.58
N TYR A 77 8.67 -12.02 -2.90
CA TYR A 77 9.02 -12.10 -1.49
C TYR A 77 8.24 -11.08 -0.68
N LEU A 78 7.74 -11.51 0.48
CA LEU A 78 7.44 -10.60 1.58
C LEU A 78 8.77 -10.27 2.27
N THR A 79 9.08 -8.97 2.44
CA THR A 79 10.40 -8.53 2.92
C THR A 79 10.35 -7.93 4.33
N HIS A 80 9.35 -7.12 4.62
CA HIS A 80 9.12 -6.48 5.91
C HIS A 80 7.71 -5.88 5.94
N PHE A 81 7.34 -5.32 7.09
CA PHE A 81 6.20 -4.44 7.23
C PHE A 81 6.65 -3.03 7.57
N THR A 82 5.80 -2.04 7.29
CA THR A 82 5.93 -0.70 7.85
C THR A 82 4.73 -0.44 8.75
N ASP A 83 4.99 -0.09 10.01
CA ASP A 83 3.98 0.30 10.98
C ASP A 83 4.33 1.69 11.51
N CYS A 84 3.40 2.64 11.43
CA CYS A 84 3.61 3.99 11.95
C CYS A 84 4.88 4.71 11.42
N GLY A 85 5.27 4.44 10.18
CA GLY A 85 6.49 5.00 9.56
C GLY A 85 7.78 4.32 9.99
N SER A 86 7.71 3.29 10.84
CA SER A 86 8.85 2.48 11.26
C SER A 86 8.85 1.14 10.54
N THR A 87 10.03 0.68 10.13
CA THR A 87 10.20 -0.67 9.59
C THR A 87 10.04 -1.71 10.70
N VAL A 88 9.20 -2.70 10.45
CA VAL A 88 8.98 -3.87 11.29
C VAL A 88 9.56 -5.09 10.55
N PRO A 89 10.69 -5.67 11.01
CA PRO A 89 11.29 -6.82 10.36
C PRO A 89 10.38 -8.06 10.49
N LEU A 90 10.48 -9.00 9.55
CA LEU A 90 9.63 -10.19 9.58
C LEU A 90 9.81 -11.03 10.83
N GLY A 91 11.02 -11.12 11.38
CA GLY A 91 11.28 -11.83 12.64
C GLY A 91 10.53 -11.28 13.87
N ALA A 92 10.08 -10.02 13.82
CA ALA A 92 9.22 -9.45 14.86
C ALA A 92 7.74 -9.85 14.71
N VAL A 93 7.36 -10.38 13.54
CA VAL A 93 5.99 -10.78 13.19
C VAL A 93 5.86 -12.30 13.13
N TYR A 94 6.86 -12.98 12.58
CA TYR A 94 6.92 -14.42 12.38
C TYR A 94 8.16 -14.95 13.11
N GLU A 95 7.94 -15.70 14.18
CA GLU A 95 9.02 -16.24 15.01
C GLU A 95 9.98 -17.12 14.19
N GLY A 96 11.28 -16.95 14.42
CA GLY A 96 12.32 -17.71 13.72
C GLY A 96 12.61 -17.28 12.29
N VAL A 97 11.89 -16.30 11.74
CA VAL A 97 12.12 -15.77 10.39
C VAL A 97 13.23 -14.71 10.41
N THR A 98 14.30 -14.96 9.67
CA THR A 98 15.46 -14.06 9.56
C THR A 98 15.72 -13.56 8.13
N ALA A 99 14.96 -14.07 7.15
CA ALA A 99 15.09 -13.75 5.74
C ALA A 99 13.71 -13.39 5.14
N PRO A 100 13.69 -12.73 3.96
CA PRO A 100 12.46 -12.55 3.20
C PRO A 100 11.73 -13.88 2.97
N LEU A 101 10.41 -13.86 3.07
CA LEU A 101 9.57 -15.05 2.88
C LEU A 101 9.11 -15.13 1.43
N VAL A 102 9.35 -16.27 0.78
CA VAL A 102 8.74 -16.56 -0.53
C VAL A 102 7.23 -16.61 -0.35
N ALA A 103 6.50 -15.82 -1.15
CA ALA A 103 5.06 -15.65 -1.06
C ALA A 103 4.29 -16.81 -1.71
N THR A 104 4.58 -18.05 -1.33
CA THR A 104 4.02 -19.26 -1.95
C THR A 104 2.51 -19.39 -1.84
N TRP A 105 1.88 -18.61 -0.95
CA TRP A 105 0.43 -18.52 -0.75
C TRP A 105 -0.26 -17.55 -1.72
N ILE A 106 0.49 -16.81 -2.54
CA ILE A 106 -0.06 -15.83 -3.48
C ILE A 106 -0.11 -16.44 -4.88
N SER A 107 -1.32 -16.50 -5.44
CA SER A 107 -1.56 -16.71 -6.87
C SER A 107 -2.59 -15.70 -7.38
N GLY A 108 -2.43 -15.24 -8.62
CA GLY A 108 -3.31 -14.26 -9.27
C GLY A 108 -2.56 -13.06 -9.83
N GLU A 109 -3.32 -12.05 -10.24
CA GLU A 109 -2.76 -10.82 -10.82
C GLU A 109 -2.43 -9.79 -9.74
N LEU A 110 -1.22 -9.24 -9.83
CA LEU A 110 -0.79 -8.06 -9.09
C LEU A 110 -0.69 -6.88 -10.05
N GLN A 111 -1.15 -5.72 -9.61
CA GLN A 111 -1.05 -4.48 -10.40
C GLN A 111 -0.26 -3.44 -9.64
N THR A 112 0.61 -2.74 -10.35
CA THR A 112 1.37 -1.59 -9.84
C THR A 112 1.55 -0.52 -10.91
N GLY A 113 1.81 0.72 -10.50
CA GLY A 113 2.14 1.81 -11.40
C GLY A 113 3.65 1.94 -11.62
N ARG A 114 4.04 2.45 -12.78
CA ARG A 114 5.42 2.88 -13.09
C ARG A 114 5.37 4.22 -13.83
N GLY A 115 6.45 4.99 -13.72
CA GLY A 115 6.61 6.26 -14.41
C GLY A 115 5.99 7.44 -13.67
N ALA A 116 5.63 8.48 -14.40
CA ALA A 116 5.09 9.70 -13.80
C ALA A 116 3.67 9.48 -13.27
N VAL A 117 3.37 10.04 -12.10
CA VAL A 117 1.98 10.13 -11.63
C VAL A 117 1.27 11.16 -12.50
N ILE A 118 0.29 10.71 -13.28
CA ILE A 118 -0.46 11.52 -14.24
C ILE A 118 -1.71 12.14 -13.62
N CYS A 119 -2.33 11.50 -12.63
CA CYS A 119 -3.43 12.06 -11.86
C CYS A 119 -3.63 11.32 -10.53
N PHE A 120 -4.50 11.89 -9.69
CA PHE A 120 -5.01 11.24 -8.48
C PHE A 120 -6.51 11.05 -8.62
N THR A 121 -6.97 9.81 -8.46
CA THR A 121 -8.40 9.49 -8.41
C THR A 121 -8.79 9.09 -6.99
N VAL A 122 -10.05 9.34 -6.63
CA VAL A 122 -10.58 8.95 -5.32
C VAL A 122 -10.57 7.42 -5.16
N GLU A 123 -10.82 6.68 -6.26
CA GLU A 123 -10.93 5.22 -6.24
C GLU A 123 -9.57 4.51 -6.32
N LYS A 124 -8.67 4.94 -7.20
CA LYS A 124 -7.40 4.25 -7.49
C LYS A 124 -6.18 4.92 -6.84
N GLY A 125 -6.36 6.09 -6.22
CA GLY A 125 -5.26 6.88 -5.72
C GLY A 125 -4.40 7.45 -6.84
N ALA A 126 -3.09 7.47 -6.64
CA ALA A 126 -2.13 7.92 -7.65
C ALA A 126 -2.15 6.98 -8.87
N VAL A 127 -2.45 7.55 -10.04
CA VAL A 127 -2.44 6.86 -11.33
C VAL A 127 -1.13 7.19 -12.02
N SER A 128 -0.35 6.18 -12.40
CA SER A 128 0.91 6.37 -13.14
C SER A 128 0.69 6.22 -14.64
N ASP A 129 1.57 6.80 -15.46
CA ASP A 129 1.52 6.72 -16.93
C ASP A 129 1.62 5.29 -17.48
N THR A 130 2.21 4.38 -16.71
CA THR A 130 2.35 2.98 -17.08
C THR A 130 1.73 2.11 -15.98
N MET A 131 0.89 1.15 -16.40
CA MET A 131 0.38 0.09 -15.53
C MET A 131 1.17 -1.18 -15.80
N VAL A 132 1.68 -1.81 -14.75
CA VAL A 132 2.38 -3.10 -14.82
C VAL A 132 1.52 -4.14 -14.11
N THR A 133 1.21 -5.22 -14.82
CA THR A 133 0.46 -6.38 -14.32
C THR A 133 1.39 -7.59 -14.26
N PHE A 134 1.49 -8.20 -13.08
CA PHE A 134 2.23 -9.45 -12.89
C PHE A 134 1.23 -10.59 -12.75
N THR A 135 1.41 -11.66 -13.52
CA THR A 135 0.76 -12.94 -13.23
C THR A 135 1.64 -13.73 -12.28
N VAL A 136 1.09 -14.08 -11.11
CA VAL A 136 1.80 -14.83 -10.08
C VAL A 136 1.15 -16.20 -9.90
N ASP A 137 1.95 -17.26 -9.88
CA ASP A 137 1.55 -18.59 -9.44
C ASP A 137 2.42 -19.04 -8.27
N ARG A 138 1.82 -19.15 -7.08
CA ARG A 138 2.47 -19.60 -5.84
C ARG A 138 3.77 -18.87 -5.56
N GLY A 139 3.72 -17.54 -5.64
CA GLY A 139 4.85 -16.66 -5.42
C GLY A 139 5.85 -16.60 -6.57
N ILE A 140 5.62 -17.29 -7.69
CA ILE A 140 6.45 -17.20 -8.89
C ILE A 140 5.76 -16.30 -9.92
N VAL A 141 6.46 -15.28 -10.39
CA VAL A 141 6.01 -14.43 -11.49
C VAL A 141 6.20 -15.19 -12.80
N THR A 142 5.08 -15.51 -13.45
CA THR A 142 5.07 -16.27 -14.70
C THR A 142 4.91 -15.39 -15.93
N ASP A 143 4.35 -14.21 -15.77
CA ASP A 143 4.16 -13.23 -16.84
C ASP A 143 4.21 -11.80 -16.30
N VAL A 144 4.64 -10.86 -17.15
CA VAL A 144 4.68 -9.42 -16.86
C VAL A 144 4.16 -8.68 -18.09
N GLU A 145 3.04 -7.99 -17.92
CA GLU A 145 2.44 -7.16 -18.95
C GLU A 145 2.53 -5.67 -18.57
N GLU A 146 2.98 -4.84 -19.50
CA GLU A 146 2.96 -3.38 -19.36
C GLU A 146 1.95 -2.78 -20.32
N ARG A 147 1.15 -1.83 -19.82
CA ARG A 147 0.17 -1.10 -20.61
C ARG A 147 0.36 0.39 -20.39
N ASP A 148 0.34 1.14 -21.50
CA ASP A 148 0.20 2.59 -21.45
C ASP A 148 -1.12 2.94 -20.78
N ASN A 149 -1.01 3.78 -19.76
CA ASN A 149 -2.09 4.22 -18.90
C ASN A 149 -2.22 5.75 -18.93
N SER A 150 -1.48 6.45 -19.80
CA SER A 150 -1.46 7.91 -19.97
C SER A 150 -2.84 8.51 -20.29
N GLY A 151 -3.69 7.77 -21.02
CA GLY A 151 -5.05 8.19 -21.37
C GLY A 151 -6.13 7.89 -20.32
N ASN A 152 -5.79 7.23 -19.21
CA ASN A 152 -6.78 6.74 -18.23
C ASN A 152 -7.06 7.71 -17.07
N CYS A 153 -6.62 8.97 -17.18
CA CYS A 153 -7.08 10.04 -16.31
C CYS A 153 -8.41 10.59 -16.83
N PRO A 154 -9.53 10.48 -16.09
CA PRO A 154 -10.75 11.17 -16.48
C PRO A 154 -10.45 12.68 -16.54
N GLU A 155 -10.79 13.30 -17.68
CA GLU A 155 -10.79 14.76 -17.79
C GLU A 155 -11.62 15.34 -16.65
N ARG A 156 -11.06 16.35 -15.98
CA ARG A 156 -11.73 17.07 -14.90
C ARG A 156 -12.89 17.91 -15.41
#